data_AF-A0A5Q0UK05-F1
#
_entry.id   AF-A0A5Q0UK05-F1
#
_cell.length_a   1.000
_cell.length_b   1.000
_cell.length_c   1.000
_cell.angle_alpha   90.00
_cell.angle_beta   90.00
_cell.angle_gamma   90.00
#
_symmetry.space_group_name_H-M   'P 1'
#
loop_
_entity.id
_entity.type
_entity.pdbx_description
1 polymer ?
#
loop_
_entity_poly.entity_id
_entity_poly.type
_entity_poly.pdbx_seq_one_letter_code
_entity_poly.pdbx_strand_id
1 'polypeptide(L)'
;MVPDASDGTDEAATGEWRRRGDGGVDPGFDPDTLYRVVRAAIKDALLDVIGTLLLLGVALVVVTIGGQLLLGAMSEVAVAVGAFLVLFGLYLGAATLGLIPPLREWL
;
A
#
# COMPACT_ATOMS: atom_id res chain seq x y z
N MET A 1 -72.48 -44.63 17.87
CA MET A 1 -72.53 -43.16 17.97
C MET A 1 -71.43 -42.76 18.93
N VAL A 2 -70.34 -42.08 18.57
CA VAL A 2 -70.04 -41.15 17.47
C VAL A 2 -68.59 -41.40 17.01
N PRO A 3 -68.30 -41.49 15.70
CA PRO A 3 -66.94 -41.43 15.16
C PRO A 3 -66.49 -39.97 15.07
N ASP A 4 -65.22 -39.68 15.35
CA ASP A 4 -64.63 -38.41 14.93
C ASP A 4 -63.47 -38.64 13.99
N ALA A 5 -63.60 -38.02 12.84
CA ALA A 5 -62.72 -38.05 11.70
C ALA A 5 -62.20 -36.62 11.52
N SER A 6 -60.89 -36.46 11.69
CA SER A 6 -60.11 -35.34 11.18
C SER A 6 -58.76 -35.98 10.84
N ASP A 7 -58.54 -36.46 9.62
CA ASP A 7 -58.34 -35.67 8.40
C ASP A 7 -57.57 -34.36 8.65
N GLY A 8 -56.42 -34.28 8.00
CA GLY A 8 -55.45 -33.21 8.22
C GLY A 8 -54.01 -33.66 8.03
N THR A 9 -53.76 -34.37 6.92
CA THR A 9 -52.62 -34.16 6.02
C THR A 9 -51.24 -33.81 6.60
N ASP A 10 -50.32 -34.75 6.40
CA ASP A 10 -48.85 -34.65 6.45
C ASP A 10 -48.24 -33.66 5.44
N GLU A 11 -48.73 -32.42 5.35
CA GLU A 11 -48.22 -31.43 4.38
C GLU A 11 -48.05 -30.03 5.00
N ALA A 12 -47.01 -29.86 5.81
CA ALA A 12 -46.43 -28.53 6.04
C ALA A 12 -44.93 -28.55 6.38
N ALA A 13 -44.21 -29.64 6.09
CA ALA A 13 -42.74 -29.69 6.17
C ALA A 13 -42.05 -29.10 4.92
N THR A 14 -42.71 -28.17 4.22
CA THR A 14 -42.19 -27.49 3.04
C THR A 14 -42.54 -26.01 3.10
N GLY A 15 -41.69 -25.19 3.72
CA GLY A 15 -41.85 -23.75 3.58
C GLY A 15 -41.09 -22.85 4.54
N GLU A 16 -40.71 -23.33 5.72
CA GLU A 16 -40.05 -22.50 6.73
C GLU A 16 -38.51 -22.40 6.57
N TRP A 17 -38.04 -22.50 5.33
CA TRP A 17 -36.67 -22.08 4.96
C TRP A 17 -36.67 -20.96 3.92
N ARG A 18 -37.85 -20.40 3.60
CA ARG A 18 -37.97 -19.16 2.81
C ARG A 18 -38.29 -18.01 3.75
N ARG A 19 -37.38 -17.04 3.78
CA ARG A 19 -37.43 -15.74 4.49
C ARG A 19 -36.81 -15.70 5.89
N ARG A 20 -35.60 -16.26 6.04
CA ARG A 20 -34.57 -15.41 6.65
C ARG A 20 -34.15 -14.45 5.54
N GLY A 21 -34.88 -13.34 5.40
CA GLY A 21 -34.33 -12.19 4.69
C GLY A 21 -33.00 -11.90 5.35
N ASP A 22 -31.95 -11.77 4.56
CA ASP A 22 -30.58 -11.48 4.99
C ASP A 22 -30.45 -10.08 5.62
N GLY A 23 -31.53 -9.53 6.18
CA GLY A 23 -31.56 -8.19 6.75
C GLY A 23 -30.86 -7.20 5.83
N GLY A 24 -31.07 -7.32 4.51
CA GLY A 24 -30.49 -6.48 3.47
C GLY A 24 -30.80 -5.02 3.74
N VAL A 25 -30.02 -4.44 4.64
CA VAL A 25 -29.57 -3.07 4.54
C VAL A 25 -28.86 -3.09 3.22
N ASP A 26 -29.54 -2.64 2.16
CA ASP A 26 -28.86 -2.13 0.98
C ASP A 26 -27.77 -1.24 1.57
N PRO A 27 -26.47 -1.63 1.52
CA PRO A 27 -25.44 -0.88 2.20
C PRO A 27 -25.26 0.36 1.34
N GLY A 28 -26.20 1.30 1.49
CA GLY A 28 -26.16 2.60 0.87
C GLY A 28 -24.82 3.15 1.30
N PHE A 29 -23.88 3.11 0.36
CA PHE A 29 -22.52 3.57 0.59
C PHE A 29 -22.68 5.00 1.07
N ASP A 30 -22.46 5.23 2.36
CA ASP A 30 -22.49 6.58 2.91
C ASP A 30 -21.36 7.35 2.21
N PRO A 31 -21.69 8.28 1.30
CA PRO A 31 -20.68 8.90 0.43
C PRO A 31 -19.67 9.68 1.25
N ASP A 32 -20.10 10.21 2.40
CA ASP A 32 -19.25 10.95 3.33
C ASP A 32 -18.24 10.04 4.02
N THR A 33 -18.66 8.84 4.44
CA THR A 33 -17.76 7.82 4.97
C THR A 33 -16.77 7.34 3.92
N LEU A 34 -17.21 7.07 2.69
CA LEU A 34 -16.32 6.67 1.60
C LEU A 34 -15.27 7.74 1.29
N TYR A 35 -15.70 9.00 1.19
CA TYR A 35 -14.79 10.11 0.94
C TYR A 35 -13.74 10.27 2.03
N ARG A 36 -14.12 10.12 3.31
CA ARG A 36 -13.15 10.20 4.43
C ARG A 36 -12.12 9.09 4.36
N VAL A 37 -12.54 7.85 4.09
CA VAL A 37 -11.63 6.70 3.97
C VAL A 37 -10.67 6.89 2.79
N VAL A 38 -11.19 7.21 1.61
CA VAL A 38 -10.36 7.43 0.42
C VAL A 38 -9.40 8.60 0.62
N ARG A 39 -9.87 9.72 1.19
CA ARG A 39 -9.02 10.87 1.51
C ARG A 39 -7.93 10.52 2.52
N ALA A 40 -8.23 9.70 3.52
CA ALA A 40 -7.24 9.25 4.49
C ALA A 40 -6.18 8.36 3.81
N ALA A 41 -6.62 7.40 3.00
CA ALA A 41 -5.72 6.51 2.25
C ALA A 41 -4.83 7.30 1.27
N ILE A 42 -5.38 8.29 0.55
CA ILE A 42 -4.59 9.16 -0.34
C ILE A 42 -3.60 10.00 0.46
N LYS A 43 -4.00 10.56 1.60
CA LYS A 43 -3.06 11.31 2.45
C LYS A 43 -1.90 10.44 2.92
N ASP A 44 -2.19 9.20 3.32
CA ASP A 44 -1.18 8.25 3.75
C ASP A 44 -0.22 7.90 2.59
N ALA A 45 -0.77 7.58 1.42
CA ALA A 45 0.02 7.32 0.22
C ALA A 45 0.87 8.54 -0.22
N LEU A 46 0.34 9.76 -0.10
CA LEU A 46 1.09 10.98 -0.41
C LEU A 46 2.25 11.21 0.57
N LEU A 47 2.09 10.89 1.85
CA LEU A 47 3.18 10.99 2.82
C LEU A 47 4.32 10.02 2.48
N ASP A 48 3.97 8.80 2.06
CA ASP A 48 4.94 7.81 1.60
C ASP A 48 5.70 8.26 0.33
N VAL A 49 4.96 8.78 -0.65
CA VAL A 49 5.54 9.36 -1.87
C VAL A 49 6.45 10.54 -1.57
N ILE A 50 6.02 11.45 -0.68
CA ILE A 50 6.84 12.60 -0.28
C ILE A 50 8.12 12.12 0.42
N GLY A 51 8.04 11.13 1.30
CA GLY A 51 9.21 10.53 1.94
C GLY A 51 10.21 10.01 0.92
N THR A 52 9.71 9.29 -0.09
CA THR A 52 10.53 8.79 -1.20
C THR A 52 11.16 9.92 -2.01
N LEU A 53 10.39 10.95 -2.37
CA LEU A 53 10.90 12.11 -3.13
C LEU A 53 11.94 12.91 -2.35
N LEU A 54 11.76 13.08 -1.05
CA LEU A 54 12.74 13.75 -0.18
C LEU A 54 14.06 12.97 -0.16
N LEU A 55 13.99 11.65 0.02
CA LEU A 55 15.19 10.82 0.04
C LEU A 55 15.87 10.74 -1.34
N LEU A 56 15.09 10.72 -2.42
CA LEU A 56 15.60 10.81 -3.79
C LEU A 56 16.28 12.17 -4.05
N GLY A 57 15.73 13.26 -3.51
CA GLY A 57 16.35 14.58 -3.54
C GLY A 57 17.71 14.58 -2.83
N VAL A 58 17.80 13.97 -1.66
CA VAL A 58 19.08 13.80 -0.94
C VAL A 58 20.07 12.99 -1.77
N ALA A 59 19.63 11.88 -2.36
CA ALA A 59 20.46 11.07 -3.25
C ALA A 59 21.01 11.90 -4.42
N LEU A 60 20.17 12.72 -5.06
CA LEU A 60 20.58 13.60 -6.16
C LEU A 60 21.60 14.64 -5.71
N VAL A 61 21.42 15.26 -4.54
CA VAL A 61 22.40 16.20 -3.97
C VAL A 61 23.75 15.52 -3.75
N VAL A 62 23.75 14.31 -3.19
CA VAL A 62 24.98 13.55 -2.96
C VAL A 62 25.69 13.22 -4.28
N VAL A 63 24.94 12.77 -5.31
CA VAL A 63 25.49 12.50 -6.65
C VAL A 63 26.05 13.77 -7.29
N THR A 64 25.36 14.90 -7.19
CA THR A 64 25.84 16.16 -7.79
C THR A 64 27.10 16.67 -7.11
N ILE A 65 27.18 16.64 -5.78
CA ILE A 65 28.39 16.99 -5.02
C ILE A 65 29.54 16.03 -5.37
N GLY A 66 29.29 14.73 -5.36
CA GLY A 66 30.27 13.71 -5.72
C GLY A 66 30.79 13.88 -7.15
N GLY A 67 29.90 14.16 -8.09
CA GLY A 67 30.23 14.41 -9.49
C GLY A 67 31.05 15.68 -9.68
N GLN A 68 30.70 16.78 -9.02
CA GLN A 68 31.50 18.01 -9.05
C GLN A 68 32.90 17.78 -8.48
N LEU A 69 33.02 17.08 -7.35
CA LEU A 69 34.32 16.73 -6.76
C LEU A 69 35.14 15.85 -7.69
N LEU A 70 34.51 14.85 -8.32
CA LEU A 70 35.16 13.91 -9.22
C LEU A 70 35.68 14.60 -10.49
N LEU A 71 34.87 15.48 -11.09
CA LEU A 71 35.23 16.22 -12.30
C LEU A 71 36.26 17.33 -12.02
N GLY A 72 36.28 17.88 -10.81
CA GLY A 72 37.24 18.90 -10.39
C GLY A 72 38.48 18.36 -9.67
N ALA A 73 38.64 17.03 -9.60
CA ALA A 73 39.68 16.41 -8.78
C ALA A 73 41.09 16.70 -9.31
N MET A 74 41.97 17.18 -8.43
CA MET A 74 43.41 17.35 -8.69
C MET A 74 44.29 16.35 -7.94
N SER A 75 43.69 15.42 -7.19
CA SER A 75 44.38 14.39 -6.41
C SER A 75 43.63 13.06 -6.45
N GLU A 76 44.36 11.96 -6.29
CA GLU A 76 43.79 10.61 -6.26
C GLU A 76 42.77 10.43 -5.13
N VAL A 77 43.01 11.07 -3.98
CA VAL A 77 42.07 11.05 -2.85
C VAL A 77 40.75 11.73 -3.23
N ALA A 78 40.80 12.88 -3.91
CA ALA A 78 39.59 13.57 -4.35
C ALA A 78 38.81 12.73 -5.38
N VAL A 79 39.50 12.03 -6.28
CA VAL A 79 38.88 11.07 -7.21
C VAL A 79 38.16 9.95 -6.45
N ALA A 80 38.84 9.32 -5.48
CA ALA A 80 38.25 8.21 -4.72
C ALA A 80 37.01 8.65 -3.93
N VAL A 81 37.07 9.81 -3.26
CA VAL A 81 35.94 10.35 -2.50
C VAL A 81 34.79 10.74 -3.43
N GLY A 82 35.08 11.41 -4.53
CA GLY A 82 34.06 11.79 -5.52
C GLY A 82 33.36 10.57 -6.11
N ALA A 83 34.12 9.55 -6.52
CA ALA A 83 33.59 8.30 -7.03
C ALA A 83 32.72 7.57 -5.99
N PHE A 84 33.18 7.50 -4.73
CA PHE A 84 32.40 6.91 -3.65
C PHE A 84 31.06 7.64 -3.45
N LEU A 85 31.07 8.97 -3.41
CA LEU A 85 29.84 9.76 -3.24
C LEU A 85 28.86 9.53 -4.39
N VAL A 86 29.34 9.49 -5.64
CA VAL A 86 28.49 9.19 -6.80
C VAL A 86 27.88 7.81 -6.68
N LEU A 87 28.68 6.78 -6.40
CA LEU A 87 28.21 5.41 -6.25
C LEU A 87 27.22 5.27 -5.08
N PHE A 88 27.52 5.89 -3.95
CA PHE A 88 26.66 5.88 -2.78
C PHE A 88 25.33 6.61 -3.04
N GLY A 89 25.36 7.77 -3.68
CA GLY A 89 24.15 8.50 -4.04
C GLY A 89 23.28 7.73 -5.05
N LEU A 90 23.90 7.07 -6.04
CA LEU A 90 23.20 6.18 -6.97
C LEU A 90 22.59 4.96 -6.26
N TYR A 91 23.34 4.33 -5.36
CA TYR A 91 22.84 3.23 -4.53
C TYR A 91 21.66 3.67 -3.68
N LEU A 92 21.77 4.83 -3.02
CA LEU A 92 20.70 5.39 -2.21
C LEU A 92 19.44 5.61 -3.05
N GLY A 93 19.58 6.26 -4.22
CA GLY A 93 18.48 6.45 -5.17
C GLY A 93 17.84 5.14 -5.63
N ALA A 94 18.65 4.15 -6.01
CA ALA A 94 18.16 2.83 -6.40
C ALA A 94 17.42 2.11 -5.26
N ALA A 95 17.93 2.22 -4.03
CA ALA A 95 17.26 1.68 -2.84
C ALA A 95 15.93 2.40 -2.56
N THR A 96 15.86 3.73 -2.73
CA THR A 96 14.61 4.49 -2.53
C THR A 96 13.51 4.09 -3.50
N LEU A 97 13.88 3.77 -4.74
CA LEU A 97 12.94 3.35 -5.79
C LEU A 97 12.54 1.88 -5.68
N GLY A 98 13.03 1.16 -4.67
CA GLY A 98 12.80 -0.28 -4.53
C GLY A 98 13.47 -1.12 -5.62
N LEU A 99 14.46 -0.58 -6.33
CA LEU A 99 15.18 -1.29 -7.39
C LEU A 99 16.15 -2.33 -6.82
N ILE A 100 16.67 -2.09 -5.61
CA ILE A 100 17.56 -3.00 -4.89
C ILE A 100 16.80 -3.61 -3.70
N PRO A 101 16.72 -4.94 -3.56
CA PRO A 101 16.08 -5.56 -2.40
C PRO A 101 16.79 -5.13 -1.11
N PRO A 102 16.05 -4.76 -0.07
CA PRO A 102 16.64 -4.22 1.15
C PRO A 102 17.53 -5.26 1.84
N LEU A 103 18.71 -4.83 2.30
CA LEU A 103 19.76 -5.69 2.89
C LEU A 103 19.27 -6.65 3.99
N ARG A 104 18.17 -6.31 4.68
CA ARG A 104 17.53 -7.17 5.71
C ARG A 104 16.98 -8.49 5.16
N GLU A 105 16.73 -8.58 3.86
CA GLU A 105 16.22 -9.79 3.20
C GLU A 105 17.35 -10.74 2.77
N TRP A 106 18.61 -10.31 2.92
CA TRP A 106 19.80 -11.06 2.53
C TRP A 106 20.54 -11.72 3.72
N LEU A 107 20.12 -11.43 4.95
CA LEU A 107 20.64 -11.98 6.21
C LEU A 107 19.72 -13.08 6.72
#